data_AF-A0AB33F0K2-F1
#
_entry.id   AF-A0AB33F0K2-F1
#
_cell.length_a   1.000
_cell.length_b   1.000
_cell.length_c   1.000
_cell.angle_alpha   90.00
_cell.angle_beta   90.00
_cell.angle_gamma   90.00
#
_symmetry.space_group_name_H-M   'P 1'
#
loop_
_entity.id
_entity.type
_entity.pdbx_description
1 polymer ?
#
loop_
_entity_poly.entity_id
_entity_poly.type
_entity_poly.pdbx_seq_one_letter_code
_entity_poly.pdbx_strand_id
1 'polypeptide(L)'
;MTTTDEHCRPHVPMRPLWLCRRCGQPWPCGAAKIVLLAEYQNASVSLFLYLAGCLHKAIDDLHRLNPSVTGSAGDMYDRFLGWPARHTRSYRLTAETPHHEE
;
A
#
# COMPACT_ATOMS: atom_id res chain seq x y z
N MET A 1 -7.74 -18.85 -29.98
CA MET A 1 -6.37 -18.58 -29.51
C MET A 1 -6.49 -17.66 -28.30
N THR A 2 -6.56 -18.24 -27.10
CA THR A 2 -6.68 -17.50 -25.85
C THR A 2 -5.30 -16.97 -25.48
N THR A 3 -5.06 -15.69 -25.74
CA THR A 3 -3.92 -14.97 -25.16
C THR A 3 -4.18 -14.90 -23.67
N THR A 4 -3.59 -15.83 -22.92
CA THR A 4 -3.52 -15.77 -21.48
C THR A 4 -2.82 -14.44 -21.15
N ASP A 5 -3.53 -13.53 -20.49
CA ASP A 5 -2.93 -12.28 -20.02
C ASP A 5 -1.93 -12.61 -18.90
N GLU A 6 -0.71 -12.93 -19.31
CA GLU A 6 0.45 -13.15 -18.45
C GLU A 6 0.95 -11.82 -17.84
N HIS A 7 0.36 -10.71 -18.26
CA HIS A 7 0.67 -9.33 -17.88
C HIS A 7 -0.23 -8.78 -16.75
N CYS A 8 -1.17 -9.54 -16.17
CA CYS A 8 -2.09 -9.07 -15.13
C CYS A 8 -1.82 -9.66 -13.75
N ARG A 9 -0.62 -10.18 -13.48
CA ARG A 9 -0.31 -10.65 -12.11
C ARG A 9 -0.45 -9.48 -11.12
N PRO A 10 -1.16 -9.64 -9.99
CA PRO A 10 -1.38 -8.53 -9.08
C PRO A 10 -0.09 -8.17 -8.33
N HIS A 11 0.09 -6.89 -8.01
CA HIS A 11 1.24 -6.40 -7.25
C HIS A 11 1.05 -6.67 -5.75
N VAL A 12 1.07 -7.94 -5.36
CA VAL A 12 0.86 -8.42 -3.98
C VAL A 12 2.17 -8.62 -3.21
N PRO A 13 2.15 -8.58 -1.86
CA PRO A 13 3.34 -8.82 -1.06
C PRO A 13 3.76 -10.28 -1.11
N MET A 14 5.07 -10.51 -1.13
CA MET A 14 5.71 -11.82 -0.99
C MET A 14 6.42 -11.87 0.37
N ARG A 15 5.87 -12.64 1.30
CA ARG A 15 6.48 -12.89 2.61
C ARG A 15 7.54 -14.00 2.50
N PRO A 16 8.59 -14.01 3.36
CA PRO A 16 8.88 -13.03 4.42
C PRO A 16 9.69 -11.81 3.95
N LEU A 17 10.06 -11.72 2.67
CA LEU A 17 10.92 -10.65 2.15
C LEU A 17 10.20 -9.30 1.98
N TRP A 18 8.86 -9.31 1.99
CA TRP A 18 8.01 -8.15 1.75
C TRP A 18 8.33 -7.43 0.44
N LEU A 19 8.78 -8.18 -0.57
CA LEU A 19 8.93 -7.68 -1.94
C LEU A 19 7.63 -7.87 -2.71
N CYS A 20 7.44 -7.10 -3.78
CA CYS A 20 6.33 -7.28 -4.68
C CYS A 20 6.56 -8.54 -5.51
N ARG A 21 5.61 -9.47 -5.53
CA ARG A 21 5.70 -10.71 -6.32
C ARG A 21 5.88 -10.46 -7.82
N ARG A 22 5.40 -9.31 -8.32
CA ARG A 22 5.44 -8.98 -9.74
C ARG A 22 6.72 -8.27 -10.17
N CYS A 23 7.16 -7.24 -9.45
CA CYS A 23 8.28 -6.41 -9.88
C CYS A 23 9.53 -6.49 -8.99
N GLY A 24 9.52 -7.30 -7.94
CA GLY A 24 10.65 -7.48 -7.02
C GLY A 24 10.97 -6.26 -6.14
N GLN A 25 10.31 -5.12 -6.33
CA GLN A 25 10.51 -3.92 -5.52
C GLN A 25 9.92 -4.07 -4.12
N PRO A 26 10.40 -3.30 -3.12
CA PRO A 26 9.79 -3.28 -1.79
C PRO A 26 8.28 -3.04 -1.87
N TRP A 27 7.49 -3.99 -1.35
CA TRP A 27 6.04 -3.83 -1.28
C TRP A 27 5.67 -2.93 -0.08
N PRO A 28 4.75 -1.96 -0.21
CA PRO A 28 3.98 -1.62 -1.40
C PRO A 28 4.83 -0.91 -2.46
N CYS A 29 4.91 -1.49 -3.67
CA CYS A 29 5.56 -0.84 -4.81
C CYS A 29 4.65 0.21 -5.43
N GLY A 30 5.16 1.08 -6.31
CA GLY A 30 4.35 2.16 -6.92
C GLY A 30 3.01 1.69 -7.52
N ALA A 31 3.03 0.60 -8.30
CA ALA A 31 1.82 0.00 -8.86
C ALA A 31 0.85 -0.54 -7.78
N ALA A 32 1.36 -1.16 -6.71
CA ALA A 32 0.52 -1.60 -5.60
C ALA A 32 -0.13 -0.41 -4.88
N LYS A 33 0.60 0.69 -4.70
CA LYS A 33 0.06 1.92 -4.09
C LYS A 33 -1.10 2.48 -4.91
N ILE A 34 -0.96 2.55 -6.23
CA ILE A 34 -2.04 3.01 -7.13
C ILE A 34 -3.27 2.11 -7.02
N VAL A 35 -3.09 0.79 -7.11
CA VAL A 35 -4.19 -0.18 -6.99
C VAL A 35 -4.90 -0.05 -5.65
N LEU A 36 -4.14 0.03 -4.55
CA LEU A 36 -4.70 0.18 -3.20
C LEU A 36 -5.45 1.51 -3.03
N LEU A 37 -4.97 2.62 -3.61
CA LEU A 37 -5.69 3.89 -3.56
C LEU A 37 -7.01 3.84 -4.33
N ALA A 38 -7.01 3.19 -5.49
CA ALA A 38 -8.22 3.01 -6.28
C ALA A 38 -9.24 2.10 -5.56
N GLU A 39 -8.79 0.96 -5.04
CA GLU A 39 -9.64 -0.01 -4.34
C GLU A 39 -10.29 0.58 -3.08
N TYR A 40 -9.56 1.44 -2.35
CA TYR A 40 -10.03 2.06 -1.10
C TYR A 40 -10.38 3.54 -1.24
N GLN A 41 -10.67 4.04 -2.45
CA GLN A 41 -10.89 5.47 -2.72
C GLN A 41 -11.92 6.13 -1.77
N ASN A 42 -12.94 5.40 -1.37
CA ASN A 42 -14.03 5.86 -0.49
C ASN A 42 -13.93 5.31 0.95
N ALA A 43 -12.86 4.58 1.27
CA ALA A 43 -12.71 3.83 2.52
C ALA A 43 -11.28 4.01 3.08
N SER A 44 -10.86 5.26 3.26
CA SER A 44 -9.51 5.61 3.69
C SER A 44 -9.11 4.97 5.03
N VAL A 45 -10.02 4.94 6.00
CA VAL A 45 -9.79 4.27 7.29
C VAL A 45 -9.47 2.79 7.08
N SER A 46 -10.23 2.11 6.21
CA SER A 46 -10.00 0.71 5.89
C SER A 46 -8.64 0.47 5.22
N LEU A 47 -8.20 1.39 4.34
CA LEU A 47 -6.85 1.34 3.76
C LEU A 47 -5.77 1.42 4.85
N PHE A 48 -5.90 2.37 5.78
CA PHE A 48 -4.97 2.52 6.89
C PHE A 48 -4.93 1.28 7.78
N LEU A 49 -6.08 0.71 8.12
CA LEU A 49 -6.14 -0.52 8.93
C LEU A 49 -5.49 -1.70 8.22
N TYR A 50 -5.75 -1.88 6.92
CA TYR A 50 -5.11 -2.90 6.11
C TYR A 50 -3.58 -2.74 6.08
N LEU A 51 -3.10 -1.52 5.83
CA LEU A 51 -1.67 -1.23 5.76
C LEU A 51 -0.98 -1.32 7.13
N ALA A 52 -1.65 -0.97 8.23
CA ALA A 52 -1.13 -1.13 9.58
C ALA A 52 -0.96 -2.62 9.94
N GLY A 53 -1.92 -3.47 9.57
CA GLY A 53 -1.79 -4.91 9.72
C GLY A 53 -0.65 -5.48 8.88
N CYS A 54 -0.43 -4.95 7.69
CA CYS A 54 0.72 -5.32 6.85
C CYS A 54 2.05 -4.87 7.47
N LEU A 55 2.14 -3.63 7.94
CA LEU A 55 3.31 -3.07 8.63
C LEU A 55 3.74 -3.95 9.81
N HIS A 56 2.81 -4.32 10.69
CA HIS A 56 3.11 -5.17 11.84
C HIS A 56 3.73 -6.51 11.42
N LYS A 57 3.12 -7.21 10.47
CA LYS A 57 3.65 -8.48 9.94
C LYS A 57 4.99 -8.28 9.21
N ALA A 58 5.21 -7.13 8.58
CA ALA A 58 6.46 -6.81 7.89
C ALA A 58 7.62 -6.61 8.85
N ILE A 59 7.40 -5.88 9.94
CA ILE A 59 8.39 -5.72 11.01
C ILE A 59 8.78 -7.09 11.55
N ASP A 60 7.81 -7.93 11.91
CA ASP A 60 8.07 -9.27 12.46
C ASP A 60 8.85 -10.18 11.51
N ASP A 61 8.46 -10.22 10.23
CA ASP A 61 9.12 -11.08 9.24
C ASP A 61 10.53 -10.60 8.91
N LEU A 62 10.71 -9.30 8.66
CA LEU A 62 12.00 -8.74 8.28
C LEU A 62 12.97 -8.78 9.45
N HIS A 63 12.50 -8.54 10.68
CA HIS A 63 13.36 -8.55 11.87
C HIS A 63 13.84 -9.97 12.18
N ARG A 64 13.00 -10.98 11.95
CA ARG A 64 13.38 -12.39 12.05
C ARG A 64 14.37 -12.81 10.97
N LEU A 65 14.28 -12.26 9.76
CA LEU A 65 15.24 -12.53 8.70
C LEU A 65 16.60 -11.91 9.01
N ASN A 66 16.61 -10.61 9.30
CA ASN A 66 17.78 -9.86 9.70
C ASN A 66 17.36 -8.48 10.26
N PRO A 67 17.68 -8.15 11.52
CA PRO A 67 17.38 -6.86 12.12
C PRO A 67 17.88 -5.64 11.30
N SER A 68 18.99 -5.77 10.57
CA SER A 68 19.50 -4.67 9.74
C SER A 68 18.65 -4.40 8.50
N VAL A 69 17.91 -5.40 8.00
CA VAL A 69 17.05 -5.29 6.81
C VAL A 69 15.71 -4.63 7.15
N THR A 70 15.23 -4.76 8.39
CA THR A 70 14.02 -4.07 8.85
C THR A 70 14.18 -2.55 8.82
N GLY A 71 15.39 -2.03 9.05
CA GLY A 71 15.60 -0.58 9.15
C GLY A 71 14.92 0.04 10.38
N SER A 72 14.75 1.36 10.36
CA SER A 72 14.18 2.10 11.49
C SER A 72 12.64 2.08 11.49
N ALA A 73 12.04 2.44 12.63
CA ALA A 73 10.59 2.63 12.72
C ALA A 73 10.07 3.72 11.76
N GLY A 74 10.88 4.76 11.50
CA GLY A 74 10.56 5.81 10.53
C GLY A 74 10.48 5.27 9.10
N ASP A 75 11.46 4.46 8.69
CA ASP A 75 11.48 3.86 7.34
C ASP A 75 10.25 2.97 7.11
N MET A 76 9.89 2.20 8.12
CA MET A 76 8.71 1.33 8.09
C MET A 76 7.40 2.13 8.05
N TYR A 77 7.31 3.22 8.81
CA TYR A 77 6.18 4.14 8.74
C TYR A 77 6.07 4.76 7.34
N ASP A 78 7.14 5.32 6.78
CA ASP A 78 7.11 6.00 5.48
C ASP A 78 6.75 5.04 4.34
N ARG A 79 7.22 3.80 4.43
CA ARG A 79 6.94 2.74 3.45
C ARG A 79 5.46 2.36 3.42
N PHE A 80 4.83 2.16 4.57
CA PHE A 80 3.46 1.64 4.66
C PHE A 80 2.40 2.74 4.85
N LEU A 81 2.63 3.70 5.73
CA LEU A 81 1.62 4.66 6.22
C LEU A 81 1.91 6.13 5.86
N GLY A 82 3.14 6.48 5.44
CA GLY A 82 3.52 7.86 5.16
C GLY A 82 2.99 8.44 3.84
N TRP A 83 2.59 7.58 2.89
CA TRP A 83 2.09 7.99 1.58
C TRP A 83 0.55 8.08 1.47
N PRO A 84 -0.28 7.22 2.11
CA PRO A 84 -1.74 7.35 2.05
C PRO A 84 -2.25 8.62 2.72
N ALA A 85 -1.59 9.07 3.81
CA ALA A 85 -1.95 10.28 4.55
C ALA A 85 -1.90 11.57 3.69
N ARG A 86 -1.04 11.56 2.66
CA ARG A 86 -0.91 12.66 1.72
C ARG A 86 -2.10 12.72 0.77
N HIS A 87 -2.66 11.57 0.42
CA HIS A 87 -3.78 11.45 -0.52
C HIS A 87 -5.15 11.68 0.13
N THR A 88 -5.34 11.24 1.39
CA THR A 88 -6.60 11.48 2.10
C THR A 88 -6.88 12.96 2.32
N ARG A 89 -5.83 13.75 2.57
CA ARG A 89 -5.94 15.21 2.68
C ARG A 89 -6.35 15.84 1.35
N SER A 90 -5.75 15.41 0.23
CA SER A 90 -6.12 15.88 -1.11
C SER A 90 -7.55 15.50 -1.48
N TYR A 91 -7.99 14.28 -1.17
CA TYR A 91 -9.34 13.81 -1.50
C TYR A 91 -10.43 14.50 -0.68
N ARG A 92 -10.20 14.76 0.62
CA ARG A 92 -11.16 15.50 1.45
C ARG A 92 -11.42 16.90 0.86
N LEU A 93 -10.37 17.57 0.38
CA LEU A 93 -10.49 18.90 -0.23
C LEU A 93 -11.26 18.88 -1.55
N THR A 94 -11.19 17.80 -2.33
CA THR A 94 -11.97 17.66 -3.57
C THR A 94 -13.42 17.24 -3.34
N ALA A 95 -13.69 16.51 -2.25
CA ALA A 95 -15.02 16.05 -1.88
C ALA A 95 -15.91 17.15 -1.24
N GLU A 96 -15.32 18.24 -0.74
CA GLU A 96 -16.01 19.40 -0.16
C GLU A 96 -16.57 20.39 -1.20
N THR A 97 -17.06 19.90 -2.35
CA THR A 97 -17.91 20.72 -3.21
C THR A 97 -19.37 20.37 -2.89
N PRO A 98 -20.11 21.18 -2.10
CA PRO A 98 -21.52 20.91 -1.87
C PRO A 98 -22.26 21.22 -3.18
N HIS A 99 -22.78 20.19 -3.83
CA HIS A 99 -23.92 20.35 -4.73
C HIS A 99 -25.15 20.66 -3.86
N HIS A 100 -25.31 21.93 -3.51
CA HIS A 100 -26.60 22.49 -3.14
C HIS A 100 -27.33 22.85 -4.43
N GLU A 101 -28.18 21.96 -4.91
CA GLU A 101 -29.24 22.28 -5.88
C GLU A 101 -30.58 22.29 -5.13
N GLU A 102 -31.24 23.45 -5.26
CA GLU A 102 -32.55 23.96 -4.79
C GLU A 102 -33.54 23.04 -4.04
#